data_AF-A0A3M1Z4P2-F1
#
_entry.id   AF-A0A3M1Z4P2-F1
#
_cell.length_a   1.000
_cell.length_b   1.000
_cell.length_c   1.000
_cell.angle_alpha   90.00
_cell.angle_beta   90.00
_cell.angle_gamma   90.00
#
_symmetry.space_group_name_H-M   'P 1'
#
loop_
_entity.id
_entity.type
_entity.pdbx_description
1 polymer ?
#
loop_
_entity_poly.entity_id
_entity_poly.type
_entity_poly.pdbx_seq_one_letter_code
_entity_poly.pdbx_strand_id
1 'polypeptide(L)'
;MQKFSLTALLAIFLLSVAIITPAIAQDYTPVFEEAACPFELAIEGEQEGVTYSCGYLIVPEDRFNPDGTQARLAVAIIRSTNPAAPPDPVI
;
A
#
# COMPACT_ATOMS: atom_id res chain seq x y z
N MET A 1 -25.10 -31.29 34.98
CA MET A 1 -24.39 -31.96 33.86
C MET A 1 -25.12 -31.62 32.57
N GLN A 2 -24.64 -30.60 31.85
CA GLN A 2 -25.32 -30.03 30.69
C GLN A 2 -25.05 -30.92 29.45
N LYS A 3 -26.07 -31.66 29.00
CA LYS A 3 -26.01 -32.56 27.84
C LYS A 3 -26.16 -31.72 26.57
N PHE A 4 -25.05 -31.21 26.02
CA PHE A 4 -25.08 -30.53 24.73
C PHE A 4 -25.38 -31.55 23.62
N SER A 5 -26.50 -31.36 22.92
CA SER A 5 -26.92 -32.24 21.81
C SER A 5 -25.88 -32.22 20.70
N LEU A 6 -25.57 -33.38 20.10
CA LEU A 6 -24.64 -33.52 18.99
C LEU A 6 -24.99 -32.58 17.81
N THR A 7 -26.28 -32.32 17.61
CA THR A 7 -26.79 -31.37 16.60
C THR A 7 -26.40 -29.92 16.90
N ALA A 8 -26.39 -29.52 18.18
CA ALA A 8 -25.99 -28.18 18.59
C ALA A 8 -24.47 -27.98 18.41
N LEU A 9 -23.67 -29.02 18.70
CA LEU A 9 -22.23 -29.01 18.46
C LEU A 9 -21.90 -28.92 16.96
N LEU A 10 -22.62 -29.66 16.11
CA LEU A 10 -22.44 -29.61 14.66
C LEU A 10 -22.82 -28.24 14.07
N ALA A 11 -23.93 -27.65 14.54
CA ALA A 11 -24.37 -26.33 14.09
C ALA A 11 -23.38 -25.22 14.50
N ILE A 12 -22.84 -25.28 15.72
CA ILE A 12 -21.81 -24.34 16.19
C ILE A 12 -20.52 -24.50 15.39
N PHE A 13 -20.13 -25.74 15.08
CA PHE A 13 -18.96 -26.02 14.25
C PHE A 13 -19.13 -25.44 12.83
N LEU A 14 -20.27 -25.67 12.18
CA LEU A 14 -20.57 -25.11 10.87
C LEU A 14 -20.61 -23.57 10.87
N LEU A 15 -21.17 -22.96 11.91
CA LEU A 15 -21.20 -21.50 12.05
C LEU A 15 -19.78 -20.92 12.25
N SER A 16 -18.92 -21.60 13.01
CA SER A 16 -17.54 -21.14 13.24
C SER A 16 -16.65 -21.18 11.99
N VAL A 17 -16.87 -22.13 11.07
CA VAL A 17 -16.10 -22.22 9.82
C VAL A 17 -16.42 -21.07 8.85
N ALA A 18 -17.64 -20.54 8.88
CA ALA A 18 -18.07 -19.44 8.01
C ALA A 18 -17.45 -18.06 8.36
N ILE A 19 -16.83 -17.92 9.53
CA ILE A 19 -16.27 -16.64 10.02
C ILE A 19 -14.76 -16.53 9.71
N ILE A 20 -14.13 -17.62 9.24
CA ILE A 20 -12.70 -17.65 8.93
C ILE A 20 -12.49 -17.20 7.47
N THR A 21 -12.85 -15.96 7.13
CA THR A 21 -12.39 -15.36 5.88
C THR A 21 -10.93 -14.95 6.07
N PRO A 22 -9.97 -15.49 5.29
CA PRO A 22 -8.61 -15.00 5.33
C PRO A 22 -8.62 -13.51 5.00
N ALA A 23 -7.93 -12.71 5.81
CA ALA A 23 -7.63 -11.34 5.41
C ALA A 23 -6.78 -11.44 4.13
N ILE A 24 -7.35 -11.05 2.99
CA ILE A 24 -6.59 -10.88 1.75
C ILE A 24 -5.66 -9.69 2.01
N ALA A 25 -4.45 -9.98 2.50
CA ALA A 25 -3.34 -9.05 2.44
C ALA A 25 -3.12 -8.67 0.96
N GLN A 26 -2.79 -7.41 0.70
CA GLN A 26 -2.85 -6.78 -0.63
C GLN A 26 -2.32 -7.70 -1.75
N ASP A 27 -3.19 -8.10 -2.68
CA ASP A 27 -2.90 -9.00 -3.80
C ASP A 27 -2.17 -8.30 -4.96
N TYR A 28 -1.53 -7.16 -4.68
CA TYR A 28 -0.74 -6.42 -5.65
C TYR A 28 0.44 -5.73 -4.98
N THR A 29 1.51 -5.53 -5.74
CA THR A 29 2.67 -4.75 -5.31
C THR A 29 2.64 -3.39 -6.02
N PRO A 30 2.56 -2.27 -5.29
CA PRO A 30 2.69 -0.94 -5.89
C PRO A 30 4.04 -0.81 -6.60
N VAL A 31 4.05 -0.17 -7.77
CA VAL A 31 5.27 0.07 -8.55
C VAL A 31 5.55 1.56 -8.61
N PHE A 32 6.79 1.95 -8.31
CA PHE A 32 7.27 3.30 -8.56
C PHE A 32 8.09 3.31 -9.86
N GLU A 33 7.67 4.14 -10.81
CA GLU A 33 8.34 4.35 -12.10
C GLU A 33 8.98 5.74 -12.10
N GLU A 34 10.31 5.81 -12.19
CA GLU A 34 11.03 7.08 -12.29
C GLU A 34 10.70 7.81 -13.60
N ALA A 35 10.57 9.14 -13.54
CA ALA A 35 10.33 9.99 -14.70
C ALA A 35 10.95 11.38 -14.51
N ALA A 36 11.20 12.08 -15.62
CA ALA A 36 11.67 13.45 -15.58
C ALA A 36 10.64 14.38 -14.92
N CYS A 37 11.12 15.31 -14.09
CA CYS A 37 10.26 16.30 -13.47
C CYS A 37 9.69 17.28 -14.51
N PRO A 38 8.38 17.55 -14.51
CA PRO A 38 7.78 18.52 -15.45
C PRO A 38 7.99 19.98 -15.01
N PHE A 39 8.77 20.20 -13.95
CA PHE A 39 9.08 21.51 -13.38
C PHE A 39 10.49 21.48 -12.79
N GLU A 40 11.06 22.66 -12.64
CA GLU A 40 12.29 22.89 -11.88
C GLU A 40 11.93 23.53 -10.54
N LEU A 41 12.60 23.10 -9.46
CA LEU A 41 12.49 23.77 -8.16
C LEU A 41 13.30 25.07 -8.19
N ALA A 42 12.63 26.21 -8.03
CA ALA A 42 13.26 27.54 -8.00
C ALA A 42 13.91 27.86 -6.64
N ILE A 43 14.72 26.94 -6.12
CA ILE A 43 15.44 27.05 -4.85
C ILE A 43 16.93 26.85 -5.13
N GLU A 44 17.77 27.74 -4.63
CA GLU A 44 19.23 27.62 -4.81
C GLU A 44 19.75 26.30 -4.22
N GLY A 45 20.55 25.58 -5.02
CA GLY A 45 21.16 24.32 -4.60
C GLY A 45 20.29 23.08 -4.82
N GLU A 46 19.04 23.23 -5.26
CA GLU A 46 18.20 22.09 -5.65
C GLU A 46 18.52 21.63 -7.08
N GLN A 47 18.72 20.33 -7.26
CA GLN A 47 19.01 19.72 -8.55
C GLN A 47 18.30 18.37 -8.69
N GLU A 48 17.59 18.19 -9.81
CA GLU A 48 16.92 16.94 -10.14
C GLU A 48 17.95 15.79 -10.23
N GLY A 49 17.58 14.63 -9.68
CA GLY A 49 18.45 13.47 -9.55
C GLY A 49 19.44 13.55 -8.38
N VAL A 50 19.57 14.71 -7.73
CA VAL A 50 20.45 14.92 -6.57
C VAL A 50 19.62 15.15 -5.32
N THR A 51 18.93 16.29 -5.25
CA THR A 51 18.17 16.72 -4.06
C THR A 51 16.69 16.39 -4.17
N TYR A 52 16.16 16.27 -5.39
CA TYR A 52 14.79 15.80 -5.65
C TYR A 52 14.72 14.86 -6.86
N SER A 53 13.64 14.08 -6.95
CA SER A 53 13.34 13.22 -8.10
C SER A 53 11.83 13.09 -8.31
N CYS A 54 11.40 12.84 -9.54
CA CYS A 54 9.99 12.65 -9.88
C CYS A 54 9.71 11.23 -10.40
N GLY A 55 8.43 10.88 -10.43
CA GLY A 55 7.98 9.60 -10.97
C GLY A 55 6.48 9.42 -10.86
N TYR A 56 6.05 8.21 -11.13
CA TYR A 56 4.66 7.78 -11.00
C TYR A 56 4.55 6.59 -10.05
N LEU A 57 3.64 6.68 -9.09
CA LEU A 57 3.20 5.52 -8.32
C LEU A 57 2.02 4.87 -9.06
N ILE A 58 2.21 3.62 -9.47
CA ILE A 58 1.25 2.82 -10.22
C ILE A 58 0.52 1.90 -9.24
N VAL A 59 -0.80 2.06 -9.16
CA VAL A 59 -1.70 1.33 -8.26
C VAL A 59 -3.04 1.07 -8.92
N PRO A 60 -3.79 0.01 -8.53
CA PRO A 60 -5.17 -0.14 -8.96
C PRO A 60 -6.04 0.98 -8.38
N GLU A 61 -6.98 1.47 -9.18
CA GLU A 61 -8.00 2.42 -8.73
C GLU A 61 -8.91 1.79 -7.65
N ASP A 62 -9.29 0.52 -7.85
CA ASP A 62 -10.04 -0.28 -6.90
C ASP A 62 -9.15 -1.37 -6.30
N ARG A 63 -8.89 -1.29 -4.99
CA ARG A 63 -8.04 -2.25 -4.26
C ARG A 63 -8.69 -3.63 -4.11
N PHE A 64 -10.00 -3.76 -4.34
CA PHE A 64 -10.70 -5.04 -4.39
C PHE A 64 -10.66 -5.68 -5.79
N ASN A 65 -10.18 -4.96 -6.80
CA ASN A 65 -9.97 -5.43 -8.17
C ASN A 65 -8.56 -5.04 -8.67
N PRO A 66 -7.50 -5.70 -8.19
CA PRO A 66 -6.11 -5.30 -8.45
C PRO A 66 -5.71 -5.36 -9.93
N ASP A 67 -6.35 -6.23 -10.71
CA ASP A 67 -6.14 -6.36 -12.16
C ASP A 67 -6.96 -5.35 -12.99
N GLY A 68 -7.73 -4.49 -12.32
CA GLY A 68 -8.54 -3.45 -12.94
C GLY A 68 -7.73 -2.25 -13.46
N THR A 69 -8.43 -1.14 -13.68
CA THR A 69 -7.83 0.12 -14.13
C THR A 69 -6.72 0.56 -13.17
N GLN A 70 -5.56 0.88 -13.73
CA GLN A 70 -4.41 1.38 -12.99
C GLN A 70 -4.40 2.92 -13.00
N ALA A 71 -4.24 3.51 -11.83
CA ALA A 71 -3.94 4.92 -11.65
C ALA A 71 -2.43 5.17 -11.70
N ARG A 72 -2.02 6.28 -12.33
CA ARG A 72 -0.63 6.78 -12.32
C ARG A 72 -0.59 8.07 -11.51
N LEU A 73 -0.21 7.98 -10.25
CA LEU A 73 -0.14 9.14 -9.36
C LEU A 73 1.22 9.83 -9.57
N ALA A 74 1.21 11.09 -9.99
CA ALA A 74 2.43 11.87 -10.10
C ALA A 74 3.03 12.15 -8.71
N VAL A 75 4.32 11.88 -8.54
CA VAL A 75 5.03 12.02 -7.26
C VAL A 75 6.30 12.84 -7.49
N ALA A 76 6.57 13.75 -6.57
CA ALA A 76 7.87 14.39 -6.39
C ALA A 76 8.41 14.02 -5.01
N ILE A 77 9.64 13.54 -4.96
CA ILE A 77 10.35 13.15 -3.74
C ILE A 77 11.44 14.19 -3.50
N ILE A 78 11.27 14.99 -2.43
CA ILE A 78 12.26 15.99 -1.99
C ILE A 78 13.02 15.39 -0.82
N ARG A 79 14.35 15.26 -0.93
CA ARG A 79 15.16 14.60 0.09
C ARG A 79 15.43 15.56 1.26
N SER A 80 15.44 15.01 2.47
CA SER A 80 15.84 15.76 3.66
C SER A 80 17.31 16.17 3.57
N THR A 81 17.62 17.42 3.91
CA THR A 81 18.99 17.92 4.03
C THR A 81 19.59 17.68 5.43
N ASN A 82 18.79 17.13 6.36
CA ASN A 82 19.28 16.79 7.69
C ASN A 82 20.17 15.53 7.62
N PRO A 83 21.46 15.61 8.00
CA PRO A 83 22.36 14.45 7.98
C PRO A 83 21.98 13.35 8.99
N ALA A 84 21.11 13.67 9.96
CA ALA A 84 20.59 12.73 10.95
C ALA A 84 19.07 12.51 10.78
N ALA A 85 18.56 12.52 9.54
CA ALA A 85 17.17 12.19 9.26
C ALA A 85 16.85 10.76 9.74
N PRO A 86 15.77 10.56 10.51
CA PRO A 86 15.33 9.21 10.86
C PRO A 86 14.93 8.44 9.58
N PRO A 87 15.03 7.11 9.59
CA PRO A 87 14.53 6.30 8.47
C PRO A 87 13.03 6.52 8.28
N ASP A 88 12.56 6.34 7.04
CA ASP A 88 11.13 6.44 6.74
C ASP A 88 10.33 5.45 7.61
N PRO A 89 9.23 5.91 8.23
CA PRO A 89 8.41 5.04 9.06
C PRO A 89 7.72 3.99 8.18
N VAL A 90 7.87 2.72 8.55
CA VAL A 90 7.11 1.63 7.93
C VAL A 90 5.74 1.57 8.62
N ILE A 91 4.66 1.69 7.84
CA ILE A 91 3.25 1.62 8.27
C ILE A 91 2.63 0.25 7.97
#